data_AF-A0A450WME1-F1
#
_entry.id   AF-A0A450WME1-F1
#
_cell.length_a   1.000
_cell.length_b   1.000
_cell.length_c   1.000
_cell.angle_alpha   90.00
_cell.angle_beta   90.00
_cell.angle_gamma   90.00
#
_symmetry.space_group_name_H-M   'P 1'
#
loop_
_entity.id
_entity.type
_entity.pdbx_description
1 polymer ?
#
loop_
_entity_poly.entity_id
_entity_poly.type
_entity_poly.pdbx_seq_one_letter_code
_entity_poly.pdbx_strand_id
1 'polypeptide(L)'
;MLFDDPIAVGIIVALIGFIIFIVVEIVHKKDIDVRNSAVIFSAIYAVFQGYQLIVTAVVGDPNNLPKAWRGYLGLAGVVVIGLSLQYILKTFRKVIEKPLEKKEMNDENE
;
A
#
# COMPACT_ATOMS: atom_id res chain seq x y z
N MET A 1 17.21 -2.94 19.24
CA MET A 1 17.77 -3.82 18.19
C MET A 1 16.80 -4.14 17.05
N LEU A 2 15.53 -4.50 17.28
CA LEU A 2 14.59 -4.72 16.16
C LEU A 2 13.93 -3.42 15.61
N PHE A 3 13.97 -2.34 16.40
CA PHE A 3 13.39 -1.03 16.06
C PHE A 3 14.40 -0.04 15.45
N ASP A 4 15.68 -0.40 15.38
CA ASP A 4 16.75 0.47 14.85
C ASP A 4 16.96 0.26 13.35
N ASP A 5 16.45 -0.85 12.80
CA ASP A 5 16.50 -1.14 11.36
C ASP A 5 15.27 -0.50 10.66
N PRO A 6 15.48 0.51 9.80
CA PRO A 6 14.40 1.15 9.06
C PRO A 6 13.56 0.14 8.27
N ILE A 7 14.20 -0.88 7.69
CA ILE A 7 13.53 -1.90 6.87
C ILE A 7 12.60 -2.73 7.74
N ALA A 8 13.06 -3.14 8.93
CA ALA A 8 12.23 -3.87 9.90
C ALA A 8 11.00 -3.06 10.33
N VAL A 9 11.19 -1.76 10.60
CA VAL A 9 10.08 -0.85 10.96
C VAL A 9 9.07 -0.73 9.82
N GLY A 10 9.53 -0.62 8.57
CA GLY A 10 8.64 -0.56 7.41
C GLY A 10 7.81 -1.81 7.21
N ILE A 11 8.42 -2.99 7.42
CA ILE A 11 7.72 -4.28 7.37
C ILE A 11 6.65 -4.34 8.47
N ILE A 12 6.97 -3.93 9.69
CA ILE A 12 6.03 -3.92 10.82
C ILE A 12 4.83 -2.99 10.53
N VAL A 13 5.08 -1.77 10.04
CA VAL A 13 4.01 -0.83 9.69
C VAL A 13 3.12 -1.38 8.59
N ALA A 14 3.71 -2.01 7.56
CA ALA A 14 2.95 -2.65 6.50
C ALA A 14 2.07 -3.79 7.06
N LEU A 15 2.60 -4.61 7.96
CA LEU A 15 1.86 -5.73 8.58
C LEU A 15 0.69 -5.24 9.42
N ILE A 16 0.88 -4.16 10.19
CA ILE A 16 -0.21 -3.51 10.94
C ILE A 16 -1.27 -2.99 9.97
N GLY A 17 -0.86 -2.34 8.87
CA GLY A 17 -1.76 -1.86 7.83
C GLY A 17 -2.57 -2.98 7.16
N PHE A 18 -1.96 -4.14 6.91
CA PHE A 18 -2.64 -5.33 6.40
C PHE A 18 -3.72 -5.84 7.34
N ILE A 19 -3.40 -5.94 8.64
CA ILE A 19 -4.35 -6.39 9.66
C ILE A 19 -5.54 -5.44 9.74
N ILE A 20 -5.29 -4.13 9.77
CA ILE A 20 -6.36 -3.11 9.78
C ILE A 20 -7.21 -3.24 8.51
N PHE A 21 -6.60 -3.41 7.35
CA PHE A 21 -7.33 -3.54 6.09
C PHE A 21 -8.18 -4.81 6.05
N ILE A 22 -7.64 -5.96 6.48
CA ILE A 22 -8.42 -7.20 6.60
C ILE A 22 -9.61 -7.01 7.54
N VAL A 23 -9.42 -6.36 8.68
CA VAL A 23 -10.52 -6.09 9.63
C VAL A 23 -11.58 -5.20 8.99
N VAL A 24 -11.18 -4.14 8.27
CA VAL A 24 -12.11 -3.28 7.53
C VAL A 24 -12.84 -4.06 6.44
N GLU A 25 -12.12 -4.90 5.69
CA GLU A 25 -12.69 -5.73 4.61
C GLU A 25 -13.68 -6.76 5.19
N ILE A 26 -13.37 -7.43 6.30
CA ILE A 26 -14.27 -8.36 7.00
C ILE A 26 -15.52 -7.66 7.53
N VAL A 27 -15.37 -6.47 8.11
CA VAL A 27 -16.50 -5.71 8.67
C VAL A 27 -17.42 -5.17 7.56
N HIS A 28 -16.86 -4.74 6.41
CA HIS A 28 -17.65 -4.19 5.30
C HIS A 28 -18.16 -5.25 4.31
N LYS A 29 -17.39 -6.29 4.04
CA LYS A 29 -17.69 -7.35 3.08
C LYS A 29 -17.51 -8.69 3.79
N LYS A 30 -18.63 -9.37 4.05
CA LYS A 30 -18.65 -10.77 4.53
C LYS A 30 -17.90 -11.77 3.61
N ASP A 31 -17.29 -11.32 2.51
CA ASP A 31 -16.55 -12.09 1.52
C ASP A 31 -15.15 -11.47 1.36
N ILE A 32 -14.12 -12.18 1.84
CA ILE A 32 -12.73 -11.71 1.88
C ILE A 32 -12.11 -11.92 0.50
N ASP A 33 -11.84 -10.85 -0.22
CA ASP A 33 -11.06 -10.92 -1.46
C ASP A 33 -9.56 -10.81 -1.11
N VAL A 34 -8.95 -11.96 -0.81
CA VAL A 34 -7.52 -12.09 -0.45
C VAL A 34 -6.61 -11.37 -1.45
N ARG A 35 -7.00 -11.29 -2.73
CA ARG A 35 -6.26 -10.57 -3.76
C ARG A 35 -6.25 -9.06 -3.51
N ASN A 36 -7.38 -8.44 -3.15
CA ASN A 36 -7.42 -7.00 -2.85
C ASN A 36 -6.60 -6.67 -1.61
N SER A 37 -6.72 -7.50 -0.57
CA SER A 37 -5.92 -7.40 0.64
C SER A 37 -4.41 -7.47 0.36
N ALA A 38 -3.96 -8.46 -0.42
CA ALA A 38 -2.56 -8.60 -0.80
C ALA A 38 -2.06 -7.39 -1.62
N VAL A 39 -2.86 -6.90 -2.55
CA VAL A 39 -2.49 -5.76 -3.40
C VAL A 39 -2.39 -4.46 -2.60
N ILE A 40 -3.27 -4.23 -1.63
CA ILE A 40 -3.17 -3.05 -0.75
C ILE A 40 -1.94 -3.14 0.14
N PHE A 41 -1.64 -4.31 0.69
CA PHE A 41 -0.41 -4.51 1.45
C PHE A 41 0.83 -4.22 0.61
N SER A 42 0.90 -4.76 -0.61
CA SER A 42 1.99 -4.47 -1.54
C SER A 42 2.11 -2.97 -1.85
N ALA A 43 0.98 -2.27 -2.01
CA ALA A 43 0.97 -0.84 -2.25
C ALA A 43 1.47 -0.04 -1.05
N ILE A 44 1.07 -0.38 0.18
CA ILE A 44 1.58 0.26 1.41
C ILE A 44 3.08 0.02 1.55
N TYR A 45 3.54 -1.21 1.33
CA TYR A 45 4.95 -1.55 1.37
C TYR A 45 5.76 -0.80 0.29
N ALA A 46 5.19 -0.63 -0.90
CA ALA A 46 5.79 0.14 -1.98
C ALA A 46 5.94 1.63 -1.62
N VAL A 47 4.98 2.23 -0.90
CA VAL A 47 5.14 3.59 -0.35
C VAL A 47 6.34 3.68 0.57
N PHE A 48 6.50 2.72 1.48
CA PHE A 48 7.66 2.66 2.38
C PHE A 48 8.98 2.52 1.62
N GLN A 49 9.04 1.65 0.62
CA GLN A 49 10.23 1.49 -0.23
C GLN A 49 10.54 2.75 -1.04
N GLY A 50 9.52 3.42 -1.57
CA GLY A 50 9.70 4.70 -2.24
C GLY A 50 10.27 5.77 -1.32
N TYR A 51 9.87 5.79 -0.04
CA TYR A 51 10.46 6.69 0.96
C TYR A 51 11.94 6.38 1.20
N GLN A 52 12.32 5.11 1.34
CA GLN A 52 13.73 4.70 1.49
C GLN A 52 14.59 5.13 0.29
N LEU A 53 14.04 5.05 -0.93
CA LEU A 53 14.73 5.54 -2.13
C LEU A 53 14.98 7.05 -2.06
N ILE A 54 13.99 7.84 -1.61
CA ILE A 54 14.14 9.29 -1.43
C ILE A 54 15.17 9.61 -0.35
N VAL A 55 15.10 8.94 0.81
CA VAL A 55 16.08 9.14 1.90
C VAL A 55 17.49 8.80 1.41
N THR A 56 17.65 7.68 0.70
CA THR A 56 18.95 7.28 0.12
C THR A 56 19.47 8.30 -0.89
N ALA A 57 18.58 8.89 -1.71
CA ALA A 57 18.94 9.93 -2.66
C ALA A 57 19.44 11.22 -1.99
N VAL A 58 18.85 11.59 -0.84
CA VAL A 58 19.12 12.86 -0.14
C VAL A 58 20.29 12.74 0.84
N VAL A 59 20.30 11.68 1.65
CA VAL A 59 21.20 11.51 2.81
C VAL A 59 22.35 10.54 2.50
N GLY A 60 22.29 9.81 1.37
CA GLY A 60 23.33 8.85 1.00
C GLY A 60 24.73 9.46 0.92
N ASP A 61 25.75 8.63 1.13
CA ASP A 61 27.16 9.04 1.07
C ASP A 61 27.56 9.41 -0.38
N PRO A 62 28.08 10.64 -0.64
CA PRO A 62 28.54 11.08 -1.97
C PRO A 62 29.59 10.19 -2.59
N ASN A 63 30.37 9.49 -1.76
CA ASN A 63 31.46 8.63 -2.21
C ASN A 63 30.96 7.27 -2.70
N ASN A 64 29.84 6.79 -2.17
CA ASN A 64 29.24 5.51 -2.56
C ASN A 64 28.15 5.67 -3.64
N LEU A 65 27.67 6.90 -3.86
CA LEU A 65 26.52 7.16 -4.74
C LEU A 65 26.73 8.43 -5.58
N PRO A 66 27.13 8.29 -6.87
CA PRO A 66 27.32 9.42 -7.77
C PRO A 66 26.06 10.29 -7.90
N LYS A 67 26.23 11.60 -8.10
CA LYS A 67 25.12 12.57 -8.12
C LYS A 67 23.99 12.21 -9.09
N ALA A 68 24.30 11.66 -10.26
CA ALA A 68 23.29 11.23 -11.22
C ALA A 68 22.40 10.10 -10.67
N TRP A 69 22.99 9.12 -9.97
CA TRP A 69 22.26 8.01 -9.33
C TRP A 69 21.32 8.48 -8.24
N ARG A 70 21.69 9.51 -7.48
CA ARG A 70 20.79 10.13 -6.49
C ARG A 70 19.55 10.72 -7.14
N GLY A 71 19.73 11.42 -8.27
CA GLY A 71 18.62 11.97 -9.04
C GLY A 71 17.64 10.87 -9.48
N TYR A 72 18.15 9.75 -9.99
CA TYR A 72 17.34 8.61 -10.38
C TYR A 72 16.61 7.96 -9.20
N LEU A 73 17.28 7.75 -8.07
CA LEU A 73 16.66 7.17 -6.87
C LEU A 73 15.56 8.08 -6.32
N GLY A 74 15.80 9.38 -6.26
CA GLY A 74 14.81 10.36 -5.81
C GLY A 74 13.57 10.36 -6.70
N LEU A 75 13.76 10.38 -8.02
CA LEU A 75 12.65 10.33 -8.98
C LEU A 75 11.89 9.00 -8.88
N ALA A 76 12.59 7.87 -8.81
CA ALA A 76 11.99 6.55 -8.68
C ALA A 76 11.14 6.44 -7.40
N GLY A 77 11.66 6.94 -6.27
CA GLY A 77 10.94 6.95 -5.01
C GLY A 77 9.64 7.75 -5.07
N VAL A 78 9.66 8.94 -5.68
CA VAL A 78 8.46 9.78 -5.87
C VAL A 78 7.42 9.07 -6.76
N VAL A 79 7.86 8.49 -7.88
CA VAL A 79 6.95 7.78 -8.81
C VAL A 79 6.30 6.57 -8.14
N VAL A 80 7.08 5.77 -7.40
CA VAL A 80 6.57 4.60 -6.68
C VAL A 80 5.54 5.01 -5.63
N ILE A 81 5.81 6.05 -4.84
CA ILE A 81 4.85 6.57 -3.85
C ILE A 81 3.57 7.05 -4.53
N GLY A 82 3.69 7.85 -5.60
CA GLY A 82 2.53 8.41 -6.31
C GLY A 82 1.61 7.34 -6.87
N LEU A 83 2.17 6.35 -7.57
CA LEU A 83 1.40 5.22 -8.12
C LEU A 83 0.77 4.37 -7.03
N SER A 84 1.49 4.13 -5.94
CA SER A 84 0.99 3.33 -4.82
C SER A 84 -0.18 4.02 -4.11
N LEU A 85 -0.09 5.32 -3.84
CA LEU A 85 -1.18 6.12 -3.28
C LEU A 85 -2.40 6.13 -4.20
N GLN A 86 -2.22 6.32 -5.50
CA GLN A 86 -3.30 6.28 -6.47
C GLN A 86 -4.03 4.92 -6.44
N TYR A 87 -3.26 3.82 -6.33
CA TYR A 87 -3.82 2.47 -6.28
C TYR A 87 -4.57 2.18 -4.98
N ILE A 88 -4.02 2.63 -3.84
CA ILE A 88 -4.65 2.55 -2.52
C ILE A 88 -6.01 3.27 -2.57
N LEU A 89 -6.03 4.53 -3.00
CA LEU A 89 -7.26 5.32 -3.10
C LEU A 89 -8.31 4.68 -4.00
N LYS A 90 -7.90 4.14 -5.16
CA LYS A 90 -8.79 3.45 -6.09
C LYS A 90 -9.39 2.18 -5.49
N THR A 91 -8.60 1.42 -4.75
CA THR A 91 -9.07 0.18 -4.11
C THR A 91 -9.99 0.49 -2.93
N PHE A 92 -9.65 1.48 -2.10
CA PHE A 92 -10.54 1.94 -1.02
C PHE A 92 -11.90 2.41 -1.55
N ARG A 93 -11.92 3.22 -2.62
CA ARG A 93 -13.19 3.61 -3.26
C ARG A 93 -13.99 2.40 -3.72
N LYS A 94 -13.37 1.42 -4.39
CA LYS A 94 -14.06 0.17 -4.79
C LYS A 94 -14.60 -0.67 -3.63
N VAL A 95 -13.96 -0.59 -2.46
CA VAL A 95 -14.41 -1.30 -1.26
C VAL A 95 -15.62 -0.58 -0.65
N ILE A 96 -15.59 0.76 -0.60
CA ILE A 96 -16.64 1.60 -0.02
C ILE A 96 -17.86 1.77 -0.95
N GLU A 97 -17.66 1.96 -2.26
CA GLU A 97 -18.71 2.23 -3.26
C GLU A 97 -19.44 0.97 -3.75
N LYS A 98 -19.33 -0.18 -3.07
CA LYS A 98 -20.20 -1.34 -3.35
C LYS A 98 -21.34 -1.44 -2.32
N PRO A 99 -22.45 -0.69 -2.49
CA PRO A 99 -23.72 -0.99 -1.84
C PRO A 99 -24.57 -1.93 -2.72
N LEU A 100 -24.96 -3.08 -2.15
CA LEU A 100 -26.28 -3.72 -2.28
C LEU A 100 -26.87 -4.10 -3.66
N GLU A 101 -26.10 -4.53 -4.66
CA GLU A 101 -26.71 -5.03 -5.91
C GLU A 101 -27.18 -6.51 -5.89
N LYS A 102 -27.37 -7.12 -4.71
CA LYS A 102 -27.75 -8.54 -4.61
C LYS A 102 -28.87 -8.82 -3.61
N LYS A 103 -29.93 -7.99 -3.63
CA LYS A 103 -31.15 -8.28 -2.84
C LYS A 103 -32.48 -8.19 -3.61
N GLU A 104 -32.51 -7.83 -4.89
CA GLU A 104 -33.79 -7.59 -5.62
C GLU A 104 -34.16 -8.63 -6.69
N MET A 105 -33.60 -9.85 -6.68
CA MET A 105 -33.95 -10.89 -7.68
C MET A 105 -34.43 -12.21 -7.09
N ASN A 106 -34.86 -12.25 -5.83
CA ASN A 106 -35.39 -13.49 -5.25
C ASN A 106 -36.77 -13.38 -4.60
N ASP A 107 -37.42 -12.21 -4.67
CA ASP A 107 -38.79 -12.01 -4.16
C ASP A 107 -39.84 -11.98 -5.30
N GLU A 108 -39.48 -12.30 -6.54
CA GLU A 108 -40.43 -12.36 -7.68
C GLU A 108 -40.87 -13.78 -8.08
N ASN A 109 -40.48 -14.81 -7.30
CA ASN A 109 -40.85 -16.20 -7.58
C ASN A 109 -41.71 -16.83 -6.46
N GLU A 110 -42.59 -16.03 -5.84
CA GLU A 110 -43.70 -16.54 -5.01
C GLU A 110 -44.91 -16.92 -5.87
#